data_AF-A0A5C5ZX20-F1
#
_entry.id   AF-A0A5C5ZX20-F1
#
_cell.length_a   1.000
_cell.length_b   1.000
_cell.length_c   1.000
_cell.angle_alpha   90.00
_cell.angle_beta   90.00
_cell.angle_gamma   90.00
#
_symmetry.space_group_name_H-M   'P 1'
#
loop_
_entity.id
_entity.type
_entity.pdbx_description
1 polymer ?
#
loop_
_entity_poly.entity_id
_entity_poly.type
_entity_poly.pdbx_seq_one_letter_code
_entity_poly.pdbx_strand_id
1 'polypeptide(L)'
;MAWRPEQLLQTGELDNTQRGWTVGWLQLDGFTDRLQLKLAGNCHPDLAGWKFRIHRIEPELSSDESRGDEDARADYSSISLDQSGHVGDITADQMIKHHDIPNDELVRRLLAGEKPPFTWRKCLYLEWFSNANGRVVIQSTRLEVERLGERAFELTEEEWKEQAKSNAEELNHFMAQLGDILRTSEPDEE
;
A
#
# COMPACT_ATOMS: atom_id res chain seq x y z
N MET A 1 12.18 -4.20 -5.19
CA MET A 1 11.92 -3.38 -3.98
C MET A 1 10.54 -2.75 -4.10
N ALA A 2 9.89 -2.41 -2.98
CA ALA A 2 8.58 -1.75 -2.97
C ALA A 2 8.64 -0.52 -2.08
N TRP A 3 8.02 0.58 -2.51
CA TRP A 3 7.86 1.78 -1.68
C TRP A 3 6.73 1.57 -0.67
N ARG A 4 7.00 1.89 0.60
CA ARG A 4 6.13 1.61 1.76
C ARG A 4 5.91 2.88 2.60
N PRO A 5 4.99 3.77 2.19
CA PRO A 5 4.74 5.04 2.87
C PRO A 5 3.64 4.96 3.94
N GLU A 6 3.32 3.78 4.47
CA GLU A 6 2.22 3.59 5.43
C GLU A 6 2.34 4.46 6.68
N GLN A 7 3.55 4.74 7.14
CA GLN A 7 3.79 5.59 8.32
C GLN A 7 3.52 7.07 8.03
N LEU A 8 3.65 7.48 6.76
CA LEU A 8 3.44 8.87 6.34
C LEU A 8 1.98 9.15 6.03
N LEU A 9 1.18 8.15 5.62
CA LEU A 9 -0.19 8.37 5.21
C LEU A 9 -1.06 8.92 6.35
N GLN A 10 -1.63 10.11 6.15
CA GLN A 10 -2.53 10.76 7.11
C GLN A 10 -4.00 10.59 6.72
N THR A 11 -4.31 10.86 5.45
CA THR A 11 -5.66 10.76 4.91
C THR A 11 -5.61 10.59 3.40
N GLY A 12 -6.72 10.22 2.78
CA GLY A 12 -6.84 10.13 1.33
C GLY A 12 -8.29 9.98 0.91
N GLU A 13 -8.55 10.10 -0.38
CA GLU A 13 -9.85 9.81 -0.97
C GLU A 13 -9.63 9.06 -2.27
N LEU A 14 -10.22 7.88 -2.38
CA LEU A 14 -10.20 7.06 -3.60
C LEU A 14 -11.61 6.88 -4.13
N ASP A 15 -11.71 6.78 -5.43
CA ASP A 15 -12.94 6.62 -6.18
C ASP A 15 -12.76 5.43 -7.13
N ASN A 16 -13.46 4.33 -6.81
CA ASN A 16 -13.61 3.18 -7.68
C ASN A 16 -15.09 3.00 -8.08
N THR A 17 -15.82 4.10 -8.26
CA THR A 17 -17.21 4.07 -8.77
C THR A 17 -17.28 3.79 -10.27
N GLN A 18 -16.20 4.07 -11.01
CA GLN A 18 -16.07 3.70 -12.41
C GLN A 18 -15.39 2.33 -12.55
N ARG A 19 -16.07 1.37 -13.18
CA ARG A 19 -15.49 0.04 -13.45
C ARG A 19 -14.18 0.15 -14.23
N GLY A 20 -13.19 -0.59 -13.76
CA GLY A 20 -11.85 -0.68 -14.34
C GLY A 20 -10.93 0.48 -14.00
N TRP A 21 -11.35 1.43 -13.15
CA TRP A 21 -10.55 2.58 -12.77
C TRP A 21 -10.63 2.87 -11.27
N THR A 22 -9.48 3.09 -10.66
CA THR A 22 -9.37 3.60 -9.29
C THR A 22 -8.57 4.88 -9.33
N VAL A 23 -9.21 6.00 -9.00
CA VAL A 23 -8.59 7.33 -9.04
C VAL A 23 -8.73 8.04 -7.71
N GLY A 24 -7.86 8.99 -7.40
CA GLY A 24 -7.97 9.72 -6.15
C GLY A 24 -6.68 10.35 -5.71
N TRP A 25 -6.55 10.60 -4.41
CA TRP A 25 -5.37 11.21 -3.83
C TRP A 25 -5.09 10.71 -2.41
N LEU A 26 -3.82 10.74 -2.02
CA LEU A 26 -3.35 10.49 -0.66
C LEU A 26 -2.56 11.70 -0.14
N GLN A 27 -2.73 12.04 1.13
CA GLN A 27 -1.94 13.04 1.84
C GLN A 27 -0.92 12.33 2.72
N LEU A 28 0.36 12.53 2.41
CA LEU A 28 1.47 12.00 3.18
C LEU A 28 2.05 13.11 4.06
N ASP A 29 2.43 12.75 5.28
CA ASP A 29 3.18 13.64 6.17
C ASP A 29 4.58 13.91 5.60
N GLY A 30 5.06 15.13 5.76
CA GLY A 30 6.30 15.61 5.14
C GLY A 30 6.19 15.99 3.66
N PHE A 31 5.05 15.80 3.02
CA PHE A 31 4.80 16.24 1.64
C PHE A 31 3.80 17.39 1.60
N THR A 32 4.17 18.48 0.92
CA THR A 32 3.29 19.64 0.73
C THR A 32 2.13 19.29 -0.21
N ASP A 33 2.42 18.59 -1.30
CA ASP A 33 1.45 18.22 -2.33
C ASP A 33 0.89 16.81 -2.08
N ARG A 34 -0.33 16.58 -2.56
CA ARG A 34 -1.00 15.28 -2.47
C ARG A 34 -0.50 14.34 -3.55
N LEU A 35 -0.26 13.09 -3.18
CA LEU A 35 0.00 12.00 -4.10
C LEU A 35 -1.28 11.72 -4.91
N GLN A 36 -1.29 12.02 -6.20
CA GLN A 36 -2.40 11.74 -7.10
C GLN A 36 -2.32 10.31 -7.62
N LEU A 37 -3.44 9.62 -7.64
CA LEU A 37 -3.56 8.24 -8.13
C LEU A 37 -4.50 8.20 -9.34
N LYS A 38 -4.02 7.59 -10.42
CA LYS A 38 -4.82 7.24 -11.59
C LYS A 38 -4.46 5.82 -12.04
N LEU A 39 -5.19 4.85 -11.52
CA LEU A 39 -4.87 3.43 -11.64
C LEU A 39 -5.92 2.71 -12.47
N ALA A 40 -5.46 1.88 -13.41
CA ALA A 40 -6.32 0.95 -14.13
C ALA A 40 -6.52 -0.32 -13.29
N GLY A 41 -7.77 -0.73 -13.11
CA GLY A 41 -8.18 -1.87 -12.28
C GLY A 41 -9.18 -1.47 -11.18
N ASN A 42 -9.78 -2.50 -10.58
CA ASN A 42 -10.79 -2.36 -9.53
C ASN A 42 -10.23 -2.74 -8.16
N CYS A 43 -10.85 -2.19 -7.12
CA CYS A 43 -10.64 -2.65 -5.76
C CYS A 43 -11.25 -4.05 -5.54
N HIS A 44 -10.94 -4.65 -4.38
CA HIS A 44 -11.58 -5.88 -3.92
C HIS A 44 -13.09 -5.68 -3.70
N PRO A 45 -13.89 -6.77 -3.62
CA PRO A 45 -15.35 -6.68 -3.51
C PRO A 45 -15.89 -5.84 -2.36
N ASP A 46 -15.11 -5.60 -1.29
CA ASP A 46 -15.52 -4.75 -0.17
C ASP A 46 -15.48 -3.25 -0.48
N LEU A 47 -14.64 -2.83 -1.44
CA LEU A 47 -14.45 -1.43 -1.85
C LEU A 47 -14.84 -1.18 -3.32
N ALA A 48 -15.02 -2.23 -4.13
CA ALA A 48 -15.40 -2.10 -5.52
C ALA A 48 -16.74 -1.37 -5.68
N GLY A 49 -16.76 -0.37 -6.56
CA GLY A 49 -17.93 0.48 -6.80
C GLY A 49 -18.12 1.59 -5.77
N TRP A 50 -17.24 1.71 -4.78
CA TRP A 50 -17.32 2.77 -3.79
C TRP A 50 -16.38 3.92 -4.11
N LYS A 51 -16.84 5.12 -3.78
CA LYS A 51 -15.98 6.23 -3.40
C LYS A 51 -15.77 6.17 -1.89
N PHE A 52 -14.56 6.41 -1.41
CA PHE A 52 -14.25 6.27 0.00
C PHE A 52 -13.11 7.18 0.47
N ARG A 53 -13.18 7.57 1.73
CA ARG A 53 -12.15 8.36 2.42
C ARG A 53 -11.36 7.48 3.36
N ILE A 54 -10.05 7.64 3.31
CA ILE A 54 -9.09 7.01 4.21
C ILE A 54 -8.72 8.04 5.28
N HIS A 55 -8.67 7.61 6.53
CA HIS A 55 -8.16 8.46 7.60
C HIS A 55 -7.45 7.62 8.66
N ARG A 56 -6.44 8.21 9.27
CA ARG A 56 -5.72 7.61 10.39
C ARG A 56 -6.53 7.73 11.67
N ILE A 57 -6.78 6.59 12.31
CA ILE A 57 -7.55 6.49 13.57
C ILE A 57 -6.65 6.38 14.79
N GLU A 58 -5.40 5.93 14.61
CA GLU A 58 -4.40 5.83 15.68
C GLU A 58 -3.04 6.34 15.19
N PRO A 59 -2.26 7.03 16.05
CA PRO A 59 -0.91 7.44 15.68
C PRO A 59 -0.03 6.21 15.43
N GLU A 60 1.01 6.41 14.62
CA GLU A 60 2.04 5.38 14.43
C GLU A 60 2.84 5.20 15.73
N LEU A 61 3.17 3.96 16.08
CA LEU A 61 4.00 3.69 17.24
C LEU A 61 5.47 3.94 16.85
N SER A 62 6.00 5.10 17.22
CA SER A 62 7.44 5.35 17.18
C SER A 62 8.14 4.57 18.28
N SER A 63 9.22 3.86 17.96
CA SER A 63 10.15 3.43 19.01
C SER A 63 10.83 4.66 19.62
N ASP A 64 11.04 4.61 20.94
CA ASP A 64 11.73 5.68 21.67
C ASP A 64 13.08 6.01 21.01
N GLU A 65 13.35 7.31 20.85
CA GLU A 65 14.45 7.91 20.07
C GLU A 65 15.86 7.58 20.60
N SER A 66 16.27 6.31 20.65
CA SER A 66 17.55 5.91 21.22
C SER A 66 18.14 4.65 20.56
N ARG A 67 18.25 4.67 19.23
CA ARG A 67 19.29 3.96 18.46
C ARG A 67 19.34 4.59 17.08
N GLY A 68 20.40 5.37 16.85
CA GLY A 68 20.58 6.17 15.66
C GLY A 68 20.71 5.32 14.40
N ASP A 69 19.61 5.19 13.68
CA ASP A 69 19.61 5.04 12.24
C ASP A 69 18.98 6.32 11.67
N GLU A 70 19.76 7.41 11.68
CA GLU A 70 19.51 8.55 10.78
C GLU A 70 19.51 8.08 9.29
N ASP A 71 20.04 6.88 9.02
CA ASP A 71 20.08 6.18 7.74
C ASP A 71 18.76 5.49 7.30
N ALA A 72 17.74 5.39 8.15
CA ALA A 72 16.48 4.68 7.80
C ALA A 72 15.31 5.60 7.42
N ARG A 73 15.49 6.93 7.46
CA ARG A 73 14.56 7.82 6.75
C ARG A 73 14.83 7.64 5.26
N ALA A 74 14.10 6.73 4.63
CA ALA A 74 14.20 6.53 3.18
C ALA A 74 14.08 7.91 2.50
N ASP A 75 15.07 8.24 1.67
CA ASP A 75 15.07 9.50 0.96
C ASP A 75 13.93 9.51 -0.05
N TYR A 76 12.86 10.20 0.30
CA TYR A 76 11.67 10.31 -0.52
C TYR A 76 11.72 11.51 -1.48
N SER A 77 12.85 12.22 -1.59
CA SER A 77 12.97 13.41 -2.45
C SER A 77 12.79 13.11 -3.95
N SER A 78 13.00 11.86 -4.36
CA SER A 78 12.90 11.41 -5.76
C SER A 78 11.53 10.84 -6.14
N ILE A 79 10.57 10.82 -5.22
CA ILE A 79 9.28 10.17 -5.43
C ILE A 79 8.37 11.02 -6.30
N SER A 80 7.86 10.43 -7.38
CA SER A 80 6.80 11.07 -8.16
C SER A 80 5.51 11.11 -7.34
N LEU A 81 4.91 12.29 -7.22
CA LEU A 81 3.60 12.46 -6.58
C LEU A 81 2.45 12.18 -7.54
N ASP A 82 2.70 12.13 -8.85
CA ASP A 82 1.71 11.69 -9.84
C ASP A 82 1.93 10.20 -10.13
N GLN A 83 0.98 9.36 -9.72
CA GLN A 83 1.03 7.92 -9.89
C GLN A 83 0.00 7.48 -10.93
N SER A 84 0.50 7.06 -12.08
CA SER A 84 -0.27 6.32 -13.08
C SER A 84 0.22 4.88 -13.15
N GLY A 85 -0.69 3.93 -13.28
CA GLY A 85 -0.32 2.52 -13.37
C GLY A 85 -1.50 1.57 -13.18
N HIS A 86 -1.25 0.40 -12.60
CA HIS A 86 -2.26 -0.64 -12.40
C HIS A 86 -2.51 -0.92 -10.92
N VAL A 87 -3.77 -1.21 -10.59
CA VAL A 87 -4.15 -1.72 -9.27
C VAL A 87 -3.55 -3.10 -9.07
N GLY A 88 -2.89 -3.31 -7.94
CA GLY A 88 -2.54 -4.64 -7.42
C GLY A 88 -3.72 -5.13 -6.58
N ASP A 89 -3.61 -5.05 -5.26
CA ASP A 89 -4.72 -5.38 -4.36
C ASP A 89 -5.11 -4.17 -3.50
N ILE A 90 -6.39 -3.82 -3.49
CA ILE A 90 -6.95 -2.73 -2.67
C ILE A 90 -8.15 -3.27 -1.88
N THR A 91 -8.02 -3.40 -0.56
CA THR A 91 -9.07 -3.93 0.34
C THR A 91 -8.96 -3.32 1.74
N ALA A 92 -10.08 -3.22 2.45
CA ALA A 92 -10.17 -2.86 3.86
C ALA A 92 -10.61 -4.03 4.76
N ASP A 93 -10.84 -5.22 4.18
CA ASP A 93 -11.38 -6.39 4.90
C ASP A 93 -10.32 -7.45 5.24
N GLN A 94 -9.04 -7.18 4.98
CA GLN A 94 -7.96 -8.10 5.34
C GLN A 94 -7.78 -8.17 6.87
N MET A 95 -7.90 -9.37 7.45
CA MET A 95 -7.64 -9.58 8.88
C MET A 95 -6.16 -9.92 9.11
N ILE A 96 -5.47 -9.12 9.93
CA ILE A 96 -4.07 -9.36 10.31
C ILE A 96 -3.89 -9.39 11.83
N LYS A 97 -2.76 -9.94 12.28
CA LYS A 97 -2.33 -9.84 13.68
C LYS A 97 -1.80 -8.45 13.94
N HIS A 98 -2.52 -7.70 14.77
CA HIS A 98 -2.14 -6.39 15.25
C HIS A 98 -1.42 -6.51 16.59
N HIS A 99 -0.28 -5.85 16.71
CA HIS A 99 0.50 -5.75 17.93
C HIS A 99 0.52 -4.29 18.42
N ASP A 100 0.25 -4.08 19.70
CA ASP A 100 0.26 -2.75 20.33
C ASP A 100 1.68 -2.34 20.81
N ILE A 101 2.70 -2.73 20.05
CA ILE A 101 4.11 -2.39 20.28
C ILE A 101 4.77 -1.94 18.97
N PRO A 102 5.81 -1.08 19.02
CA PRO A 102 6.61 -0.71 17.84
C PRO A 102 7.18 -1.92 17.11
N ASN A 103 7.39 -1.79 15.79
CA ASN A 103 7.83 -2.88 14.92
C ASN A 103 9.22 -3.45 15.30
N ASP A 104 10.15 -2.59 15.69
CA ASP A 104 11.50 -2.99 16.11
C ASP A 104 11.46 -3.81 17.41
N GLU A 105 10.63 -3.42 18.37
CA GLU A 105 10.39 -4.16 19.61
C GLU A 105 9.71 -5.50 19.33
N LEU A 106 8.72 -5.52 18.43
CA LEU A 106 8.08 -6.76 17.99
C LEU A 106 9.10 -7.73 17.40
N VAL A 107 9.96 -7.26 16.49
CA VAL A 107 11.04 -8.07 15.89
C VAL A 107 11.98 -8.61 16.97
N ARG A 108 12.43 -7.77 17.90
CA ARG A 108 13.31 -8.19 19.00
C ARG A 108 12.69 -9.32 19.84
N ARG A 109 11.42 -9.17 20.24
CA ARG A 109 10.72 -10.19 21.04
C ARG A 109 10.52 -11.49 20.28
N LEU A 110 10.15 -11.42 19.00
CA LEU A 110 10.01 -12.61 18.17
C LEU A 110 11.35 -13.35 18.00
N LEU A 111 12.45 -12.62 17.79
CA LEU A 111 13.80 -13.19 17.73
C LEU A 111 14.24 -13.82 19.06
N ALA A 112 13.77 -13.28 20.19
CA ALA A 112 13.96 -13.87 21.52
C ALA A 112 13.06 -15.10 21.77
N GLY A 113 12.23 -15.50 20.81
CA GLY A 113 11.31 -16.64 20.93
C GLY A 113 10.06 -16.33 21.75
N GLU A 114 9.83 -15.07 22.09
CA GLU A 114 8.62 -14.64 22.78
C GLU A 114 7.42 -14.67 21.83
N LYS A 115 6.21 -14.68 22.42
CA LYS A 115 4.94 -14.56 21.70
C LYS A 115 4.22 -13.31 22.20
N PRO A 116 4.56 -12.12 21.68
CA PRO A 116 3.87 -10.90 22.06
C PRO A 116 2.35 -11.04 21.86
N PRO A 117 1.54 -10.45 22.76
CA PRO A 117 0.10 -10.47 22.60
C PRO A 117 -0.29 -9.80 21.28
N PHE A 118 -1.37 -10.29 20.69
CA PHE A 118 -1.92 -9.73 19.46
C PHE A 118 -3.45 -9.71 19.52
N THR A 119 -4.02 -8.81 18.73
CA THR A 119 -5.45 -8.80 18.43
C THR A 119 -5.64 -8.98 16.93
N TRP A 120 -6.73 -9.61 16.51
CA TRP A 120 -7.09 -9.66 15.09
C TRP A 120 -7.82 -8.38 14.73
N ARG A 121 -7.30 -7.61 13.78
CA ARG A 121 -7.92 -6.36 13.30
C ARG A 121 -8.03 -6.38 11.79
N LYS A 122 -9.06 -5.69 11.28
CA LYS A 122 -9.13 -5.33 9.86
C LYS A 122 -7.99 -4.38 9.53
N CYS A 123 -7.47 -4.52 8.32
CA CYS A 123 -6.35 -3.76 7.81
C CYS A 123 -6.74 -3.16 6.46
N LEU A 124 -6.44 -1.88 6.29
CA LEU A 124 -6.40 -1.29 4.97
C LEU A 124 -5.13 -1.76 4.27
N TYR A 125 -5.29 -2.45 3.15
CA TYR A 125 -4.22 -2.85 2.26
C TYR A 125 -4.42 -2.16 0.91
N LEU A 126 -3.46 -1.35 0.50
CA LEU A 126 -3.41 -0.71 -0.80
C LEU A 126 -2.12 -1.13 -1.50
N GLU A 127 -2.25 -1.63 -2.71
CA GLU A 127 -1.14 -1.98 -3.55
C GLU A 127 -1.41 -1.58 -4.99
N TRP A 128 -0.39 -0.99 -5.60
CA TRP A 128 -0.41 -0.65 -7.02
C TRP A 128 0.98 -0.70 -7.61
N PHE A 129 1.03 -0.81 -8.93
CA PHE A 129 2.24 -0.78 -9.73
C PHE A 129 2.28 0.55 -10.46
N SER A 130 3.07 1.48 -9.93
CA SER A 130 3.30 2.80 -10.52
C SER A 130 4.32 2.70 -11.65
N ASN A 131 4.03 3.37 -12.76
CA ASN A 131 4.98 3.49 -13.87
C ASN A 131 6.23 4.29 -13.47
N ALA A 132 6.10 5.21 -12.51
CA ALA A 132 7.20 6.08 -12.07
C ALA A 132 7.94 5.53 -10.85
N ASN A 133 7.21 5.01 -9.86
CA ASN A 133 7.78 4.60 -8.57
C ASN A 133 7.88 3.07 -8.40
N GLY A 134 7.45 2.29 -9.39
CA GLY A 134 7.34 0.84 -9.28
C GLY A 134 6.23 0.40 -8.31
N ARG A 135 6.43 -0.74 -7.66
CA ARG A 135 5.45 -1.30 -6.71
C ARG A 135 5.37 -0.44 -5.44
N VAL A 136 4.16 -0.02 -5.09
CA VAL A 136 3.88 0.70 -3.84
C VAL A 136 2.89 -0.11 -3.00
N VAL A 137 3.15 -0.20 -1.70
CA VAL A 137 2.33 -0.96 -0.76
C VAL A 137 2.08 -0.14 0.50
N ILE A 138 0.83 -0.04 0.92
CA ILE A 138 0.42 0.51 2.21
C ILE A 138 -0.40 -0.56 2.92
N GLN A 139 0.03 -0.96 4.11
CA GLN A 139 -0.68 -1.92 4.94
C GLN A 139 -0.74 -1.39 6.36
N SER A 140 -1.93 -1.07 6.86
CA SER A 140 -2.09 -0.59 8.24
C SER A 140 -3.47 -0.93 8.83
N THR A 141 -3.44 -1.35 10.08
CA THR A 141 -4.61 -1.50 10.98
C THR A 141 -4.99 -0.19 11.66
N ARG A 142 -4.17 0.85 11.51
CA ARG A 142 -4.36 2.19 12.08
C ARG A 142 -5.03 3.16 11.10
N LEU A 143 -5.40 2.67 9.92
CA LEU A 143 -6.13 3.38 8.89
C LEU A 143 -7.52 2.78 8.75
N GLU A 144 -8.53 3.63 8.67
CA GLU A 144 -9.91 3.23 8.45
C GLU A 144 -10.46 3.84 7.15
N VAL A 145 -11.46 3.16 6.60
CA VAL A 145 -12.19 3.58 5.39
C VAL A 145 -13.61 3.98 5.73
N GLU A 146 -13.97 5.21 5.37
CA GLU A 146 -15.33 5.73 5.36
C GLU A 146 -15.86 5.71 3.92
N ARG A 147 -16.94 4.95 3.66
CA ARG A 147 -17.59 4.91 2.34
C ARG A 147 -18.43 6.17 2.13
N LEU A 148 -18.28 6.80 0.97
CA LEU A 148 -18.95 8.04 0.60
C LEU A 148 -20.00 7.78 -0.47
N GLY A 149 -21.25 8.20 -0.20
CA GLY A 149 -22.34 8.13 -1.16
C GLY A 149 -22.93 6.73 -1.31
N GLU A 150 -23.20 6.33 -2.56
CA GLU A 150 -23.79 5.04 -2.91
C GLU A 150 -22.82 4.19 -3.73
N ARG A 151 -23.00 2.87 -3.65
CA ARG A 151 -22.22 1.92 -4.43
C ARG A 151 -22.66 1.93 -5.89
N ALA A 152 -21.73 2.24 -6.80
CA ALA A 152 -22.00 2.30 -8.23
C ALA A 152 -22.09 0.92 -8.90
N PHE A 153 -21.34 -0.08 -8.41
CA PHE A 153 -21.38 -1.44 -8.92
C PHE A 153 -20.86 -2.47 -7.91
N GLU A 154 -21.16 -3.73 -8.15
CA GLU A 154 -20.57 -4.87 -7.42
C GLU A 154 -19.82 -5.77 -8.41
N LEU A 155 -18.69 -6.33 -7.98
CA LEU A 155 -17.98 -7.33 -8.77
C LEU A 155 -18.64 -8.69 -8.56
N THR A 156 -18.81 -9.44 -9.65
CA THR A 156 -19.16 -10.86 -9.56
C THR A 156 -17.96 -11.67 -9.10
N GLU A 157 -18.17 -12.90 -8.62
CA GLU A 157 -17.05 -13.80 -8.28
C GLU A 157 -16.13 -14.09 -9.48
N GLU A 158 -16.69 -14.13 -10.69
CA GLU A 158 -15.93 -14.36 -11.93
C GLU A 158 -15.05 -13.15 -12.26
N GLU A 159 -15.63 -11.95 -12.24
CA GLU A 159 -14.89 -10.69 -12.44
C GLU A 159 -13.77 -10.53 -11.40
N TRP A 160 -14.05 -10.90 -10.15
CA TRP A 160 -13.06 -10.88 -9.08
C TRP A 160 -11.90 -11.84 -9.33
N LYS A 161 -12.19 -13.08 -9.76
CA LYS A 161 -11.15 -14.07 -10.09
C LYS A 161 -10.31 -13.63 -11.29
N GLU A 162 -10.94 -13.05 -12.31
CA GLU A 162 -10.24 -12.52 -13.48
C GLU A 162 -9.33 -11.34 -13.10
N GLN A 163 -9.84 -10.40 -12.29
CA GLN A 163 -9.05 -9.29 -11.78
C GLN A 163 -7.85 -9.78 -10.94
N ALA A 164 -8.07 -10.70 -10.00
CA ALA A 164 -7.01 -11.26 -9.17
C ALA A 164 -5.92 -11.95 -10.01
N LYS A 165 -6.33 -12.64 -11.09
CA LYS A 165 -5.39 -13.23 -12.05
C LYS A 165 -4.60 -12.15 -12.79
N SER A 166 -5.26 -11.11 -13.30
CA SER A 166 -4.61 -9.99 -13.97
C SER A 166 -3.61 -9.28 -13.07
N ASN A 167 -3.95 -9.05 -11.79
CA ASN A 167 -3.07 -8.41 -10.81
C ASN A 167 -1.82 -9.27 -10.54
N ALA A 168 -1.97 -10.59 -10.48
CA ALA A 168 -0.85 -11.53 -10.34
C ALA A 168 0.06 -11.56 -11.58
N GLU A 169 -0.52 -11.40 -12.78
CA GLU A 169 0.25 -11.28 -14.03
C GLU A 169 1.05 -9.97 -14.07
N GLU A 170 0.49 -8.84 -13.62
CA GLU A 170 1.21 -7.57 -13.48
C GLU A 170 2.38 -7.66 -12.50
N LEU A 171 2.20 -8.34 -11.35
CA LEU A 171 3.31 -8.61 -10.43
C LEU A 171 4.43 -9.39 -11.12
N ASN A 172 4.09 -10.43 -11.88
CA ASN A 172 5.07 -11.24 -12.60
C ASN A 172 5.80 -10.41 -13.67
N HIS A 173 5.08 -9.57 -14.41
CA HIS A 173 5.64 -8.68 -15.41
C HIS A 173 6.61 -7.66 -14.77
N PHE A 174 6.20 -7.03 -13.66
CA PHE A 174 7.07 -6.15 -12.88
C PHE A 174 8.34 -6.85 -12.39
N MET A 175 8.22 -8.09 -11.88
CA MET A 175 9.37 -8.88 -11.44
C MET A 175 10.30 -9.25 -12.60
N ALA A 176 9.77 -9.53 -13.80
CA ALA A 176 10.56 -9.79 -15.00
C ALA A 176 11.33 -8.53 -15.46
N GLN A 177 10.66 -7.38 -15.51
CA GLN A 177 11.32 -6.10 -15.84
C GLN A 177 12.43 -5.74 -14.86
N LEU A 178 12.20 -5.93 -13.55
CA LEU A 178 13.25 -5.75 -12.55
C LEU A 178 14.43 -6.71 -12.76
N GLY A 179 14.17 -7.97 -13.12
CA GLY A 179 15.20 -8.95 -13.42
C GLY A 179 16.07 -8.54 -14.61
N ASP A 180 15.46 -7.99 -15.66
CA ASP A 180 16.18 -7.51 -16.84
C ASP A 180 16.98 -6.24 -16.54
N ILE A 181 16.43 -5.29 -15.77
CA ILE A 181 17.15 -4.08 -15.34
C ILE A 181 18.37 -4.46 -14.50
N LEU A 182 18.23 -5.37 -13.53
CA LEU A 182 19.34 -5.83 -12.69
C LEU A 182 20.44 -6.52 -13.50
N ARG A 183 20.08 -7.35 -14.49
CA ARG A 183 21.04 -8.01 -15.40
C ARG A 183 21.77 -7.04 -16.32
N THR A 184 21.11 -5.95 -16.73
CA THR A 184 21.70 -4.93 -17.61
C THR A 184 22.54 -3.90 -16.81
N SER A 185 22.45 -3.93 -15.48
CA SER A 185 23.19 -3.05 -14.57
C SER A 185 24.46 -3.69 -13.98
N GLU A 186 24.77 -4.94 -14.34
CA GLU A 186 26.08 -5.52 -14.03
C GLU A 186 27.13 -4.77 -14.87
N PRO A 187 28.08 -4.04 -14.25
CA PRO A 187 29.15 -3.42 -15.01
C PRO A 187 29.99 -4.55 -15.62
N ASP A 188 30.29 -4.44 -16.92
CA ASP A 188 31.38 -5.20 -17.52
C ASP A 188 32.65 -4.91 -16.71
N GLU A 189 33.10 -5.88 -15.91
CA GLU A 189 34.42 -5.85 -15.28
C GLU A 189 35.47 -5.98 -16.40
N GLU A 190 35.95 -4.84 -16.91
CA GLU A 190 37.22 -4.73 -17.67
C GLU A 190 38.40 -4.36 -16.77
#